data_AF-A0A925MCB5-F1
#
_entry.id   AF-A0A925MCB5-F1
#
_cell.length_a   1.000
_cell.length_b   1.000
_cell.length_c   1.000
_cell.angle_alpha   90.00
_cell.angle_beta   90.00
_cell.angle_gamma   90.00
#
_symmetry.space_group_name_H-M   'P 1'
#
loop_
_entity.id
_entity.type
_entity.pdbx_description
1 polymer ?
#
loop_
_entity_poly.entity_id
_entity_poly.type
_entity_poly.pdbx_seq_one_letter_code
_entity_poly.pdbx_strand_id
1 'polypeptide(L)'
;MPGLSPSPRASRAPRPQRATLAQALTYRNDDVVQGFRRHYAVDTRTARQLFDDVKRWLWLYTIAPPRLRKTGFQIDNRLKILDEMWHNFILFTREYQAYCHVLGVPYIHHAPTTNGMRRAQSQARAADPKAWRLARDRDDRAFYQLVFAELGEATLRRWYLEYPKRFGETQIEQLRVKPARPRRAHA
;
A
#
# COMPACT_ATOMS: atom_id res chain seq x y z
N MET A 1 -31.15 -31.92 -42.04
CA MET A 1 -30.29 -31.00 -41.27
C MET A 1 -30.12 -31.57 -39.87
N PRO A 2 -28.96 -32.15 -39.51
CA PRO A 2 -28.77 -32.74 -38.18
C PRO A 2 -28.61 -31.64 -37.13
N GLY A 3 -29.33 -31.77 -36.02
CA GLY A 3 -29.34 -30.82 -34.92
C GLY A 3 -28.02 -30.80 -34.17
N LEU A 4 -27.44 -29.60 -34.05
CA LEU A 4 -26.28 -29.33 -33.20
C LEU A 4 -26.70 -29.48 -31.73
N SER A 5 -26.09 -30.44 -31.03
CA SER A 5 -26.20 -30.55 -29.58
C SER A 5 -25.59 -29.32 -28.90
N PRO A 6 -26.20 -28.79 -27.82
CA PRO A 6 -25.60 -27.68 -27.09
C PRO A 6 -24.35 -28.15 -26.34
N SER A 7 -23.24 -27.44 -26.55
CA SER A 7 -21.99 -27.63 -25.81
C SER A 7 -22.22 -27.52 -24.29
N PRO A 8 -21.58 -28.36 -23.46
CA PRO A 8 -21.69 -28.25 -22.02
C PRO A 8 -21.07 -26.93 -21.57
N ARG A 9 -21.84 -26.15 -20.79
CA ARG A 9 -21.33 -24.95 -20.10
C ARG A 9 -20.09 -25.35 -19.29
N ALA A 10 -18.93 -24.81 -19.66
CA ALA A 10 -17.73 -24.92 -18.86
C ALA A 10 -18.03 -24.47 -17.42
N SER A 11 -17.84 -25.38 -16.47
CA SER A 11 -17.96 -25.08 -15.05
C SER A 11 -17.00 -23.94 -14.72
N ARG A 12 -17.55 -22.79 -14.28
CA ARG A 12 -16.72 -21.66 -13.82
C ARG A 12 -15.92 -22.15 -12.62
N ALA A 13 -14.60 -22.21 -12.76
CA ALA A 13 -13.70 -22.45 -11.65
C ALA A 13 -14.10 -21.57 -10.45
N PRO A 14 -14.09 -22.11 -9.22
CA PRO A 14 -14.40 -21.32 -8.02
C PRO A 14 -13.46 -20.13 -7.98
N ARG A 15 -14.03 -18.94 -7.74
CA ARG A 15 -13.20 -17.73 -7.57
C ARG A 15 -12.26 -17.99 -6.39
N PRO A 16 -10.95 -17.68 -6.52
CA PRO A 16 -10.03 -17.86 -5.41
C PRO A 16 -10.56 -17.12 -4.19
N GLN A 17 -10.70 -17.83 -3.08
CA GLN A 17 -11.14 -17.27 -1.82
C GLN A 17 -10.07 -16.28 -1.34
N ARG A 18 -10.48 -15.07 -0.96
CA ARG A 18 -9.56 -14.06 -0.43
C ARG A 18 -9.02 -14.54 0.92
N ALA A 19 -7.73 -14.32 1.15
CA ALA A 19 -7.13 -14.61 2.46
C ALA A 19 -7.76 -13.78 3.57
N THR A 20 -7.82 -14.37 4.77
CA THR A 20 -8.09 -13.63 6.01
C THR A 20 -6.91 -12.73 6.37
N LEU A 21 -7.13 -11.73 7.23
CA LEU A 21 -6.05 -10.89 7.72
C LEU A 21 -4.95 -11.71 8.43
N ALA A 22 -5.34 -12.73 9.20
CA ALA A 22 -4.40 -13.60 9.89
C ALA A 22 -3.48 -14.32 8.89
N GLN A 23 -4.04 -14.86 7.80
CA GLN A 23 -3.29 -15.47 6.71
C GLN A 23 -2.38 -14.48 5.99
N ALA A 24 -2.85 -13.25 5.73
CA ALA A 24 -2.01 -12.21 5.13
C ALA A 24 -0.79 -11.88 6.02
N LEU A 25 -0.94 -11.94 7.35
CA LEU A 25 0.12 -11.59 8.28
C LEU A 25 1.12 -12.72 8.56
N THR A 26 0.85 -13.97 8.19
CA THR A 26 1.81 -15.09 8.36
C THR A 26 3.05 -14.95 7.49
N TYR A 27 2.95 -14.25 6.34
CA TYR A 27 4.09 -14.03 5.46
C TYR A 27 5.20 -13.25 6.17
N ARG A 28 6.42 -13.81 6.18
CA ARG A 28 7.62 -13.17 6.74
C ARG A 28 8.71 -13.14 5.69
N ASN A 29 9.50 -12.07 5.69
CA ASN A 29 10.66 -11.91 4.84
C ASN A 29 11.65 -10.96 5.50
N ASP A 30 12.76 -11.51 6.01
CA ASP A 30 13.77 -10.73 6.73
C ASP A 30 14.60 -9.87 5.79
N ASP A 31 14.76 -10.27 4.52
CA ASP A 31 15.48 -9.46 3.52
C ASP A 31 14.73 -8.17 3.18
N VAL A 32 13.39 -8.19 3.16
CA VAL A 32 12.57 -6.98 3.04
C VAL A 32 12.82 -6.05 4.23
N VAL A 33 12.81 -6.60 5.45
CA VAL A 33 13.03 -5.83 6.69
C VAL A 33 14.43 -5.22 6.72
N GLN A 34 15.47 -5.99 6.39
CA GLN A 34 16.84 -5.47 6.36
C GLN A 34 17.07 -4.54 5.18
N GLY A 35 16.46 -4.80 4.03
CA GLY A 35 16.45 -3.92 2.86
C GLY A 35 15.95 -2.54 3.22
N PHE A 36 14.81 -2.46 3.91
CA PHE A 36 14.26 -1.19 4.36
C PHE A 36 15.24 -0.45 5.29
N ARG A 37 15.88 -1.16 6.22
CA ARG A 37 16.86 -0.58 7.15
C ARG A 37 18.14 -0.09 6.48
N ARG A 38 18.52 -0.64 5.33
CA ARG A 38 19.63 -0.11 4.52
C ARG A 38 19.30 1.27 3.92
N HIS A 39 18.02 1.57 3.73
CA HIS A 39 17.55 2.85 3.20
C HIS A 39 17.13 3.83 4.30
N TYR A 40 16.63 3.33 5.44
CA TYR A 40 16.10 4.12 6.54
C TYR A 40 16.66 3.68 7.89
N ALA A 41 17.23 4.61 8.65
CA ALA A 41 17.85 4.39 9.95
C ALA A 41 16.83 4.13 11.07
N VAL A 42 16.12 3.00 10.99
CA VAL A 42 15.15 2.53 11.97
C VAL A 42 15.59 1.22 12.63
N ASP A 43 15.13 0.99 13.86
CA ASP A 43 15.34 -0.30 14.53
C ASP A 43 14.56 -1.44 13.87
N THR A 44 15.00 -2.68 14.10
CA THR A 44 14.39 -3.88 13.48
C THR A 44 12.93 -4.06 13.87
N ARG A 45 12.55 -3.72 15.10
CA ARG A 45 11.17 -3.83 15.58
C ARG A 45 10.25 -2.89 14.79
N THR A 46 10.69 -1.66 14.56
CA THR A 46 9.99 -0.64 13.78
C THR A 46 9.88 -1.06 12.32
N ALA A 47 10.96 -1.56 11.70
CA ALA A 47 10.92 -2.06 10.34
C ALA A 47 9.96 -3.27 10.19
N ARG A 48 9.94 -4.21 11.14
CA ARG A 48 8.96 -5.31 11.15
C ARG A 48 7.52 -4.82 11.31
N GLN A 49 7.28 -3.84 12.18
CA GLN A 49 5.95 -3.24 12.35
C GLN A 49 5.46 -2.55 11.07
N LEU A 50 6.32 -1.78 10.41
CA LEU A 50 6.01 -1.13 9.13
C LEU A 50 5.71 -2.16 8.05
N PHE A 51 6.46 -3.26 8.02
CA PHE A 51 6.21 -4.33 7.07
C PHE A 51 4.87 -5.04 7.32
N ASP A 52 4.54 -5.32 8.58
CA ASP A 52 3.22 -5.85 8.96
C ASP A 52 2.08 -4.86 8.62
N ASP A 53 2.32 -3.56 8.74
CA ASP A 53 1.34 -2.53 8.37
C ASP A 53 1.17 -2.37 6.85
N VAL A 54 2.22 -2.50 6.05
CA VAL A 54 2.08 -2.58 4.58
C VAL A 54 1.25 -3.81 4.18
N LYS A 55 1.48 -4.96 4.82
CA LYS A 55 0.67 -6.16 4.58
C LYS A 55 -0.80 -5.96 4.95
N ARG A 56 -1.10 -5.30 6.08
CA ARG A 56 -2.46 -4.88 6.46
C ARG A 56 -3.09 -3.99 5.39
N TRP A 57 -2.35 -2.98 4.92
CA TRP A 57 -2.83 -2.05 3.90
C TRP A 57 -3.13 -2.76 2.57
N LEU A 58 -2.24 -3.66 2.13
CA LEU A 58 -2.44 -4.47 0.91
C LEU A 58 -3.62 -5.46 1.05
N TRP A 59 -3.81 -6.03 2.23
CA TRP A 59 -4.98 -6.87 2.50
C TRP A 59 -6.29 -6.06 2.49
N LEU A 60 -6.31 -4.86 3.10
CA LEU A 60 -7.45 -3.94 2.99
C LEU A 60 -7.79 -3.63 1.53
N TYR A 61 -6.78 -3.46 0.68
CA TYR A 61 -6.99 -3.22 -0.75
C TYR A 61 -7.75 -4.37 -1.41
N THR A 62 -7.52 -5.62 -1.01
CA THR A 62 -8.24 -6.74 -1.63
C THR A 62 -9.70 -6.74 -1.23
N ILE A 63 -10.04 -6.43 0.03
CA ILE A 63 -11.42 -6.46 0.54
C ILE A 63 -12.22 -5.19 0.24
N ALA A 64 -11.55 -4.08 -0.06
CA ALA A 64 -12.19 -2.80 -0.23
C ALA A 64 -13.19 -2.74 -1.41
N PRO A 65 -14.30 -1.98 -1.24
CA PRO A 65 -15.26 -1.78 -2.31
C PRO A 65 -14.63 -1.04 -3.49
N PRO A 66 -15.08 -1.29 -4.74
CA PRO A 66 -14.48 -0.70 -5.94
C PRO A 66 -14.33 0.83 -5.90
N ARG A 67 -15.30 1.54 -5.29
CA ARG A 67 -15.24 3.00 -5.15
C ARG A 67 -14.01 3.42 -4.33
N LEU A 68 -13.83 2.79 -3.17
CA LEU A 68 -12.74 3.14 -2.26
C LEU A 68 -11.38 2.77 -2.87
N ARG A 69 -11.27 1.65 -3.61
CA ARG A 69 -10.04 1.30 -4.33
C ARG A 69 -9.64 2.35 -5.38
N LYS A 70 -10.61 3.02 -6.00
CA LYS A 70 -10.35 4.06 -7.01
C LYS A 70 -9.93 5.40 -6.41
N THR A 71 -10.53 5.80 -5.29
CA THR A 71 -10.37 7.18 -4.78
C THR A 71 -9.86 7.29 -3.33
N GLY A 72 -10.06 6.27 -2.50
CA GLY A 72 -9.66 6.26 -1.09
C GLY A 72 -8.41 5.44 -0.74
N PHE A 73 -7.93 4.56 -1.63
CA PHE A 73 -6.66 3.83 -1.48
C PHE A 73 -5.46 4.63 -1.99
N GLN A 74 -5.45 5.93 -1.69
CA GLN A 74 -4.29 6.77 -1.97
C GLN A 74 -3.42 6.82 -0.72
N ILE A 75 -2.13 6.48 -0.86
CA ILE A 75 -1.16 6.76 0.18
C ILE A 75 -0.82 8.25 0.08
N ASP A 76 -1.34 9.03 1.03
CA ASP A 76 -1.00 10.43 1.19
C ASP A 76 0.24 10.60 2.11
N ASN A 77 0.61 11.85 2.37
CA ASN A 77 1.79 12.17 3.17
C ASN A 77 1.71 11.62 4.62
N ARG A 78 0.51 11.29 5.12
CA ARG A 78 0.33 10.74 6.47
C ARG A 78 0.79 9.28 6.55
N LEU A 79 0.69 8.55 5.44
CA LEU A 79 1.11 7.16 5.31
C LEU A 79 2.41 6.99 4.50
N LYS A 80 3.17 8.06 4.27
CA LYS A 80 4.34 8.05 3.38
C LYS A 80 5.36 6.97 3.75
N ILE A 81 5.58 6.70 5.03
CA ILE A 81 6.50 5.63 5.44
C ILE A 81 6.05 4.22 5.02
N LEU A 82 4.73 3.99 4.91
CA LEU A 82 4.19 2.74 4.39
C LEU A 82 4.38 2.65 2.87
N ASP A 83 4.29 3.77 2.15
CA ASP A 83 4.64 3.85 0.73
C ASP A 83 6.10 3.42 0.51
N GLU A 84 7.03 3.97 1.31
CA GLU A 84 8.46 3.65 1.22
C GLU A 84 8.75 2.17 1.54
N MET A 85 8.06 1.60 2.54
CA MET A 85 8.17 0.17 2.84
C MET A 85 7.58 -0.68 1.71
N TRP A 86 6.49 -0.24 1.09
CA TRP A 86 5.91 -0.92 -0.06
C TRP A 86 6.82 -0.84 -1.29
N HIS A 87 7.46 0.30 -1.55
CA HIS A 87 8.51 0.44 -2.58
C HIS A 87 9.67 -0.51 -2.33
N ASN A 88 10.11 -0.67 -1.08
CA ASN A 88 11.13 -1.65 -0.75
C ASN A 88 10.63 -3.09 -0.99
N PHE A 89 9.40 -3.42 -0.59
CA PHE A 89 8.84 -4.76 -0.75
C PHE A 89 8.60 -5.17 -2.21
N ILE A 90 8.07 -4.27 -3.05
CA ILE A 90 7.72 -4.58 -4.45
C ILE A 90 8.96 -4.92 -5.31
N LEU A 91 10.15 -4.47 -4.89
CA LEU A 91 11.42 -4.81 -5.55
C LEU A 91 11.83 -6.28 -5.38
N PHE A 92 11.31 -6.96 -4.36
CA PHE A 92 11.40 -8.42 -4.21
C PHE A 92 10.33 -9.07 -5.09
N THR A 93 10.46 -8.90 -6.40
CA THR A 93 9.35 -9.07 -7.36
C THR A 93 8.72 -10.47 -7.32
N ARG A 94 9.53 -11.53 -7.16
CA ARG A 94 9.05 -12.92 -7.07
C ARG A 94 8.28 -13.15 -5.77
N GLU A 95 8.85 -12.71 -4.66
CA GLU A 95 8.30 -12.80 -3.32
C GLU A 95 7.01 -11.99 -3.19
N TYR A 96 7.00 -10.79 -3.76
CA TYR A 96 5.84 -9.90 -3.79
C TYR A 96 4.71 -10.47 -4.64
N GLN A 97 5.00 -11.08 -5.80
CA GLN A 97 3.99 -11.77 -6.59
C GLN A 97 3.42 -12.98 -5.83
N ALA A 98 4.27 -13.79 -5.20
CA ALA A 98 3.82 -14.90 -4.36
C ALA A 98 2.93 -14.42 -3.21
N TYR A 99 3.28 -13.30 -2.57
CA TYR A 99 2.44 -12.68 -1.56
C TYR A 99 1.09 -12.18 -2.10
N CYS A 100 1.05 -11.60 -3.31
CA CYS A 100 -0.21 -11.23 -3.96
C CYS A 100 -1.11 -12.45 -4.18
N HIS A 101 -0.53 -13.58 -4.59
CA HIS A 101 -1.27 -14.84 -4.72
C HIS A 101 -1.82 -15.35 -3.38
N VAL A 102 -1.08 -15.20 -2.28
CA VAL A 102 -1.59 -15.47 -0.92
C VAL A 102 -2.82 -14.60 -0.64
N LEU A 103 -2.81 -13.32 -1.04
CA LEU A 103 -3.96 -12.43 -0.89
C LEU A 103 -5.14 -12.76 -1.83
N GLY A 104 -4.99 -13.75 -2.72
CA GLY A 104 -6.03 -14.16 -3.67
C GLY A 104 -6.17 -13.23 -4.87
N VAL A 105 -5.13 -12.45 -5.21
CA VAL A 105 -5.10 -11.56 -6.37
C VAL A 105 -3.87 -11.83 -7.24
N PRO A 106 -3.90 -11.55 -8.57
CA PRO A 106 -2.75 -11.80 -9.43
C PRO A 106 -1.55 -10.89 -9.07
N TYR A 107 -1.82 -9.60 -8.88
CA TYR A 107 -0.82 -8.59 -8.54
C TYR A 107 -1.51 -7.31 -8.05
N ILE A 108 -0.93 -6.63 -7.06
CA ILE A 108 -1.34 -5.27 -6.67
C ILE A 108 -0.30 -4.30 -7.22
N HIS A 109 -0.68 -3.54 -8.25
CA HIS A 109 0.22 -2.57 -8.87
C HIS A 109 0.41 -1.33 -7.99
N HIS A 110 1.66 -0.94 -7.79
CA HIS A 110 1.99 0.41 -7.35
C HIS A 110 1.99 1.33 -8.58
N ALA A 111 1.19 2.40 -8.55
CA ALA A 111 1.07 3.36 -9.65
C ALA A 111 1.38 4.77 -9.13
N PRO A 112 2.55 5.34 -9.48
CA PRO A 112 2.89 6.71 -9.12
C PRO A 112 1.90 7.72 -9.69
N THR A 113 1.67 8.81 -8.97
CA THR A 113 0.83 9.90 -9.48
C THR A 113 1.55 10.59 -10.65
N THR A 114 0.97 10.51 -11.85
CA THR A 114 1.56 11.11 -13.06
C THR A 114 1.48 12.64 -13.05
N ASN A 115 2.30 13.30 -13.88
CA ASN A 115 2.22 14.74 -14.09
C ASN A 115 0.83 15.21 -14.55
N GLY A 116 0.19 14.44 -15.43
CA GLY A 116 -1.18 14.72 -15.89
C GLY A 116 -2.18 14.66 -14.75
N MET A 117 -2.11 13.62 -13.91
CA MET A 117 -2.96 13.49 -12.73
C MET A 117 -2.74 14.62 -11.72
N ARG A 118 -1.48 15.00 -11.46
CA ARG A 118 -1.16 16.15 -10.59
C ARG A 118 -1.78 17.45 -11.10
N ARG A 119 -1.64 17.72 -12.40
CA ARG A 119 -2.23 18.92 -13.04
C ARG A 119 -3.75 18.91 -12.95
N ALA A 120 -4.39 17.78 -13.28
CA ALA A 120 -5.84 17.64 -13.20
C ALA A 120 -6.36 17.83 -11.77
N GLN A 121 -5.67 17.26 -10.76
CA GLN A 121 -6.01 17.48 -9.35
C GLN A 121 -5.86 18.94 -8.94
N SER A 122 -4.79 19.61 -9.37
CA SER A 122 -4.58 21.04 -9.11
C SER A 122 -5.67 21.91 -9.73
N GLN A 123 -6.01 21.65 -11.00
CA GLN A 123 -7.09 22.34 -11.71
C GLN A 123 -8.45 22.11 -11.04
N ALA A 124 -8.79 20.87 -10.68
CA ALA A 124 -10.04 20.55 -9.98
C ALA A 124 -10.12 21.25 -8.61
N ARG A 125 -9.02 21.29 -7.87
CA ARG A 125 -8.93 22.01 -6.59
C ARG A 125 -9.07 23.52 -6.78
N ALA A 126 -8.52 24.10 -7.83
CA ALA A 126 -8.63 25.53 -8.13
C ALA A 126 -10.04 25.93 -8.59
N ALA A 127 -10.69 25.06 -9.38
CA ALA A 127 -12.04 25.31 -9.90
C ALA A 127 -13.12 25.30 -8.81
N ASP A 128 -13.07 24.34 -7.89
CA ASP A 128 -13.96 24.31 -6.72
C ASP A 128 -13.22 23.76 -5.47
N PRO A 129 -12.55 24.63 -4.70
CA PRO A 129 -11.82 24.21 -3.51
C PRO A 129 -12.70 23.56 -2.45
N LYS A 130 -13.98 23.93 -2.36
CA LYS A 130 -14.90 23.42 -1.34
C LYS A 130 -15.36 22.02 -1.70
N ALA A 131 -15.84 21.81 -2.93
CA ALA A 131 -16.24 20.49 -3.39
C ALA A 131 -15.06 19.51 -3.38
N TRP A 132 -13.86 19.96 -3.77
CA TRP A 132 -12.65 19.13 -3.71
C TRP A 132 -12.35 18.65 -2.28
N ARG A 133 -12.39 19.56 -1.29
CA ARG A 133 -12.18 19.19 0.13
C ARG A 133 -13.24 18.22 0.62
N LEU A 134 -14.52 18.49 0.36
CA LEU A 134 -15.62 17.62 0.78
C LEU A 134 -15.49 16.20 0.20
N ALA A 135 -15.08 16.08 -1.06
CA ALA A 135 -14.85 14.79 -1.70
C ALA A 135 -13.69 14.03 -1.03
N ARG A 136 -12.57 14.71 -0.75
CA ARG A 136 -11.42 14.11 -0.05
C ARG A 136 -11.78 13.70 1.39
N ASP A 137 -12.47 14.54 2.13
CA ASP A 137 -12.91 14.24 3.50
C ASP A 137 -13.87 13.05 3.55
N ARG A 138 -14.75 12.92 2.54
CA ARG A 138 -15.64 11.77 2.41
C ARG A 138 -14.86 10.48 2.16
N ASP A 139 -13.86 10.53 1.29
CA ASP A 139 -13.05 9.36 0.94
C ASP A 139 -12.13 8.95 2.09
N ASP A 140 -11.48 9.91 2.75
CA ASP A 140 -10.65 9.69 3.94
C ASP A 140 -11.51 9.09 5.08
N ARG A 141 -12.70 9.63 5.34
CA ARG A 141 -13.61 9.09 6.37
C ARG A 141 -14.02 7.65 6.07
N ALA A 142 -14.36 7.34 4.82
CA ALA A 142 -14.72 5.98 4.43
C ALA A 142 -13.54 5.00 4.58
N PHE A 143 -12.31 5.46 4.29
CA PHE A 143 -11.11 4.66 4.50
C PHE A 143 -10.83 4.46 6.00
N TYR A 144 -10.97 5.50 6.83
CA TYR A 144 -10.78 5.38 8.29
C TYR A 144 -11.78 4.42 8.92
N GLN A 145 -13.03 4.44 8.46
CA GLN A 145 -14.05 3.49 8.90
C GLN A 145 -13.66 2.04 8.54
N LEU A 146 -13.14 1.81 7.32
CA LEU A 146 -12.65 0.50 6.92
C LEU A 146 -11.47 0.05 7.79
N VAL A 147 -10.48 0.92 8.01
CA VAL A 147 -9.32 0.62 8.87
C VAL A 147 -9.78 0.29 10.29
N PHE A 148 -10.70 1.08 10.85
CA PHE A 148 -11.23 0.85 12.19
C PHE A 148 -11.97 -0.48 12.29
N ALA A 149 -12.87 -0.76 11.35
CA ALA A 149 -13.69 -1.97 11.35
C ALA A 149 -12.85 -3.25 11.22
N GLU A 150 -11.81 -3.22 10.37
CA GLU A 150 -11.07 -4.42 10.01
C GLU A 150 -9.74 -4.59 10.76
N LEU A 151 -9.12 -3.48 11.20
CA LEU A 151 -7.78 -3.47 11.84
C LEU A 151 -7.78 -2.88 13.26
N GLY A 152 -8.91 -2.34 13.72
CA GLY A 152 -9.10 -1.78 15.05
C GLY A 152 -8.52 -0.37 15.26
N GLU A 153 -8.93 0.24 16.38
CA GLU A 153 -8.54 1.61 16.75
C GLU A 153 -7.02 1.80 16.84
N ALA A 154 -6.31 0.84 17.45
CA ALA A 154 -4.87 0.93 17.64
C ALA A 154 -4.12 1.09 16.31
N THR A 155 -4.58 0.42 15.25
CA THR A 155 -3.98 0.56 13.92
C THR A 155 -4.34 1.91 13.30
N LEU A 156 -5.59 2.35 13.39
CA LEU A 156 -6.01 3.66 12.88
C LEU A 156 -5.20 4.80 13.51
N ARG A 157 -5.06 4.79 14.85
CA ARG A 157 -4.30 5.81 15.59
C ARG A 157 -2.82 5.78 15.23
N ARG A 158 -2.22 4.59 15.16
CA ARG A 158 -0.82 4.45 14.74
C ARG A 158 -0.59 5.06 13.36
N TRP A 159 -1.46 4.76 12.42
CA TRP A 159 -1.35 5.24 11.03
C TRP A 159 -1.58 6.73 10.87
N TYR A 160 -2.56 7.31 11.57
CA TYR A 160 -2.99 8.69 11.30
C TYR A 160 -2.67 9.70 12.38
N LEU A 161 -2.21 9.28 13.57
CA LEU A 161 -1.81 10.15 14.66
C LEU A 161 -0.33 9.99 15.04
N GLU A 162 0.22 8.79 14.97
CA GLU A 162 1.61 8.51 15.39
C GLU A 162 2.60 8.57 14.23
N TYR A 163 2.32 7.89 13.12
CA TYR A 163 3.21 7.87 11.95
C TYR A 163 3.45 9.25 11.34
N PRO A 164 2.47 10.16 11.22
CA PRO A 164 2.75 11.51 10.75
C PRO A 164 3.71 12.29 11.66
N LYS A 165 3.76 11.97 12.96
CA LYS A 165 4.69 12.59 13.92
C LYS A 165 6.07 11.95 13.87
N ARG A 166 6.16 10.62 13.79
CA ARG A 166 7.43 9.87 13.73
C ARG A 166 8.09 9.89 12.35
N PHE A 167 7.28 9.93 11.31
CA PHE A 167 7.65 9.74 9.91
C PHE A 167 6.98 10.77 8.99
N GLY A 168 6.88 12.03 9.46
CA GLY A 168 6.59 13.14 8.57
C GLY A 168 7.69 13.30 7.52
N GLU A 169 7.45 14.11 6.49
CA GLU A 169 8.38 14.27 5.36
C GLU A 169 9.82 14.61 5.80
N THR A 170 9.96 15.57 6.72
CA THR A 170 11.27 15.96 7.25
C THR A 170 11.92 14.83 8.05
N GLN A 171 11.16 14.07 8.84
CA GLN A 171 11.68 12.94 9.60
C GLN A 171 12.10 11.79 8.69
N ILE A 172 11.34 11.48 7.65
CA ILE A 172 11.71 10.46 6.66
C ILE A 172 13.03 10.83 6.00
N GLU A 173 13.20 12.09 5.61
CA GLU A 173 14.45 12.55 5.00
C GLU A 173 15.64 12.43 5.97
N GLN A 174 15.46 12.76 7.24
CA GLN A 174 16.49 12.58 8.27
C GLN A 174 16.83 11.10 8.52
N LEU A 175 15.87 10.20 8.35
CA LEU A 175 16.07 8.77 8.47
C LEU A 175 16.80 8.18 7.26
N ARG A 176 16.83 8.83 6.09
CA ARG A 176 17.49 8.28 4.90
C ARG A 176 18.98 8.04 5.17
N VAL A 177 19.41 6.79 4.98
CA VAL A 177 20.82 6.42 5.08
C VAL A 177 21.56 7.05 3.90
N LYS A 178 22.53 7.92 4.19
CA LYS A 178 23.35 8.55 3.16
C LYS A 178 24.36 7.53 2.62
N PRO A 179 24.58 7.48 1.29
CA PRO A 179 25.63 6.64 0.74
C PRO A 179 26.99 7.06 1.32
N ALA A 180 27.82 6.07 1.68
CA ALA A 180 29.19 6.34 2.10
C ALA A 180 29.91 7.11 0.99
N ARG A 181 30.54 8.24 1.33
CA ARG A 181 31.37 8.96 0.35
C ARG A 181 32.50 8.02 -0.10
N PRO A 182 32.72 7.84 -1.41
CA PRO A 182 33.84 7.04 -1.87
C PRO A 182 35.14 7.66 -1.33
N ARG A 183 36.01 6.82 -0.76
CA ARG A 183 37.38 7.24 -0.41
C ARG A 183 38.05 7.68 -1.71
N ARG A 184 38.54 8.93 -1.76
CA ARG A 184 39.38 9.38 -2.87
C ARG A 184 40.58 8.44 -2.93
N ALA A 185 40.69 7.68 -4.01
CA ALA A 185 41.93 7.00 -4.33
C ALA A 185 42.96 8.10 -4.60
N HIS A 186 43.90 8.27 -3.68
CA HIS A 186 45.12 9.02 -3.98
C HIS A 186 45.94 8.12 -4.92
N ALA A 187 46.00 8.53 -6.18
CA ALA A 187 46.99 8.04 -7.15
C ALA A 187 48.32 8.78 -6.92
#